data_AF-A0A1B6G6S4-F1
#
_entry.id   AF-A0A1B6G6S4-F1
#
_cell.length_a   1.000
_cell.length_b   1.000
_cell.length_c   1.000
_cell.angle_alpha   90.00
_cell.angle_beta   90.00
_cell.angle_gamma   90.00
#
_symmetry.space_group_name_H-M   'P 1'
#
loop_
_entity.id
_entity.type
_entity.pdbx_description
1 polymer ?
#
loop_
_entity_poly.entity_id
_entity_poly.type
_entity_poly.pdbx_seq_one_letter_code
_entity_poly.pdbx_strand_id
1 'polypeptide(L)'
;SGGILSPPPDQPLDKQCIFCLERSESFTEEGLNIHYWKSCPMLMRCQHCQEVVEVASLNQHLADECDLRKLYKKCDLCSDVQHVDSFEEHRNSPSCLQGRVLRCSLCRTVV
;
A
#
# COMPACT_ATOMS: atom_id res chain seq x y z
N SER A 1 -11.58 2.25 43.16
CA SER A 1 -12.41 1.46 42.22
C SER A 1 -12.62 2.27 40.96
N GLY A 2 -11.71 2.15 39.99
CA GLY A 2 -11.78 2.86 38.72
C GLY A 2 -12.56 2.02 37.71
N GLY A 3 -13.78 2.42 37.39
CA GLY A 3 -14.58 1.77 36.36
C GLY A 3 -14.00 2.06 34.98
N ILE A 4 -13.62 0.99 34.27
CA ILE A 4 -13.32 1.03 32.84
C ILE A 4 -14.64 1.32 32.13
N LEU A 5 -14.76 2.51 31.53
CA LEU A 5 -15.92 2.88 30.73
C LEU A 5 -15.82 2.12 29.41
N SER A 6 -16.50 0.98 29.31
CA SER A 6 -16.72 0.31 28.03
C SER A 6 -17.45 1.27 27.08
N PRO A 7 -17.05 1.37 25.81
CA PRO A 7 -17.77 2.19 24.84
C PRO A 7 -19.20 1.64 24.65
N PRO A 8 -20.20 2.50 24.38
CA PRO A 8 -21.61 2.10 24.25
C PRO A 8 -21.83 1.16 23.05
N PRO A 9 -22.86 0.29 23.09
CA PRO A 9 -23.02 -0.84 22.16
C PRO A 9 -23.56 -0.49 20.76
N ASP A 10 -23.76 0.79 20.44
CA ASP A 10 -24.49 1.24 19.23
C ASP A 10 -23.68 2.25 18.39
N GLN A 11 -22.42 1.94 18.12
CA GLN A 11 -21.66 2.61 17.07
C GLN A 11 -21.36 1.56 16.00
N PRO A 12 -22.01 1.58 14.83
CA PRO A 12 -21.72 0.62 13.77
C PRO A 12 -20.24 0.78 13.38
N LEU A 13 -19.44 -0.26 13.67
CA LEU A 13 -18.08 -0.40 13.12
C LEU A 13 -18.10 -0.38 11.57
N ASP A 14 -19.27 -0.56 10.99
CA ASP A 14 -19.57 -0.67 9.57
C ASP A 14 -19.30 0.62 8.77
N LYS A 15 -19.12 1.76 9.44
CA LYS A 15 -18.89 3.07 8.81
C LYS A 15 -17.44 3.55 8.88
N GLN A 16 -16.50 2.62 9.05
CA GLN A 16 -15.07 2.90 9.13
C GLN A 16 -14.32 2.18 7.99
N CYS A 17 -13.45 2.91 7.30
CA CYS A 17 -12.52 2.29 6.36
C CYS A 17 -11.46 1.50 7.13
N ILE A 18 -11.28 0.22 6.82
CA ILE A 18 -10.31 -0.64 7.52
C ILE A 18 -8.85 -0.31 7.21
N PHE A 19 -8.57 0.38 6.09
CA PHE A 19 -7.21 0.68 5.66
C PHE A 19 -6.71 2.02 6.22
N CYS A 20 -7.49 3.10 6.06
CA CYS A 20 -7.11 4.44 6.52
C CYS A 20 -7.75 4.86 7.85
N LEU A 21 -8.66 4.04 8.40
CA LEU A 21 -9.39 4.29 9.64
C LEU A 21 -10.31 5.53 9.64
N GLU A 22 -10.50 6.17 8.48
CA GLU A 22 -11.48 7.24 8.30
C GLU A 22 -12.88 6.73 8.63
N ARG A 23 -13.71 7.58 9.24
CA ARG A 23 -15.11 7.31 9.53
C ARG A 23 -15.98 8.29 8.77
N SER A 24 -17.03 7.79 8.15
CA SER A 24 -17.99 8.65 7.45
C SER A 24 -19.37 8.01 7.44
N GLU A 25 -20.41 8.83 7.63
CA GLU A 25 -21.80 8.39 7.48
C GLU A 25 -22.09 7.87 6.06
N SER A 26 -21.29 8.30 5.06
CA SER A 26 -21.37 7.85 3.67
C SER A 26 -20.72 6.49 3.40
N PHE A 27 -20.03 5.87 4.36
CA PHE A 27 -19.43 4.54 4.22
C PHE A 27 -20.48 3.44 4.37
N THR A 28 -21.42 3.40 3.41
CA THR A 28 -22.20 2.21 3.09
C THR A 28 -21.31 1.22 2.31
N GLU A 29 -21.79 0.01 2.02
CA GLU A 29 -21.04 -0.94 1.17
C GLU A 29 -20.58 -0.31 -0.16
N GLU A 30 -21.49 0.36 -0.87
CA GLU A 30 -21.19 1.09 -2.10
C GLU A 30 -20.24 2.28 -1.85
N GLY A 31 -20.45 3.02 -0.75
CA GLY A 31 -19.59 4.14 -0.38
C GLY A 31 -18.15 3.72 -0.08
N LEU A 32 -17.97 2.56 0.57
CA LEU A 32 -16.67 1.95 0.81
C LEU A 32 -16.02 1.47 -0.49
N ASN A 33 -16.77 0.85 -1.41
CA ASN A 33 -16.24 0.48 -2.74
C ASN A 33 -15.71 1.71 -3.50
N ILE A 34 -16.46 2.81 -3.50
CA ILE A 34 -16.01 4.07 -4.11
C ILE A 34 -14.77 4.62 -3.39
N HIS A 35 -14.75 4.59 -2.07
CA HIS A 35 -13.60 5.03 -1.27
C HIS A 35 -12.35 4.21 -1.58
N TYR A 36 -12.45 2.87 -1.58
CA TYR A 36 -11.33 1.97 -1.88
C TYR A 36 -10.79 2.20 -3.30
N TRP A 37 -11.65 2.49 -4.25
CA TRP A 37 -11.24 2.79 -5.63
C TRP A 37 -10.59 4.16 -5.75
N LYS A 38 -11.23 5.22 -5.23
CA LYS A 38 -10.96 6.61 -5.66
C LYS A 38 -10.32 7.50 -4.60
N SER A 39 -10.39 7.15 -3.32
CA SER A 39 -10.15 8.12 -2.25
C SER A 39 -9.26 7.63 -1.12
N CYS A 40 -9.18 6.32 -0.88
CA CYS A 40 -8.42 5.78 0.24
C CYS A 40 -6.92 6.05 0.04
N PRO A 41 -6.26 6.81 0.92
CA PRO A 41 -4.83 7.13 0.76
C PRO A 41 -3.91 5.93 1.00
N MET A 42 -4.43 4.86 1.63
CA MET A 42 -3.71 3.64 1.92
C MET A 42 -3.79 2.61 0.78
N LEU A 43 -4.65 2.87 -0.21
CA LEU A 43 -4.86 2.03 -1.38
C LEU A 43 -4.49 2.80 -2.64
N MET A 44 -4.15 2.06 -3.70
CA MET A 44 -3.90 2.63 -5.01
C MET A 44 -4.33 1.67 -6.11
N ARG A 45 -4.59 2.19 -7.31
CA ARG A 45 -4.77 1.36 -8.50
C ARG A 45 -3.42 1.08 -9.15
N CYS A 46 -3.09 -0.20 -9.28
CA CYS A 46 -1.93 -0.63 -10.03
C CYS A 46 -2.03 -0.13 -11.48
N GLN A 47 -1.00 0.55 -11.98
CA GLN A 47 -1.01 1.12 -13.34
C GLN A 47 -0.95 0.05 -14.44
N HIS A 48 -0.64 -1.20 -14.06
CA HIS A 48 -0.45 -2.32 -14.99
C HIS A 48 -1.66 -3.24 -15.06
N CYS A 49 -2.14 -3.76 -13.94
CA CYS A 49 -3.29 -4.68 -13.90
C CYS A 49 -4.61 -4.01 -13.46
N GLN A 50 -4.58 -2.73 -13.07
CA GLN A 50 -5.76 -1.94 -12.64
C GLN A 50 -6.42 -2.40 -11.32
N GLU A 51 -5.87 -3.40 -10.64
CA GLU A 51 -6.32 -3.84 -9.31
C GLU A 51 -6.04 -2.78 -8.24
N VAL A 52 -6.93 -2.72 -7.24
CA VAL A 52 -6.75 -1.89 -6.04
C VAL A 52 -5.89 -2.67 -5.05
N VAL A 53 -4.74 -2.11 -4.71
CA VAL A 53 -3.74 -2.75 -3.82
C VAL A 53 -3.35 -1.80 -2.69
N GLU A 54 -2.87 -2.34 -1.57
CA GLU A 54 -2.29 -1.51 -0.52
C GLU A 54 -0.99 -0.86 -0.98
N VAL A 55 -0.81 0.42 -0.66
CA VAL A 55 0.41 1.16 -1.02
C VAL A 55 1.66 0.51 -0.42
N ALA A 56 1.54 -0.03 0.80
CA ALA A 56 2.62 -0.71 1.49
C ALA A 56 3.00 -2.06 0.83
N SER A 57 2.06 -2.73 0.15
CA SER A 57 2.29 -4.02 -0.51
C SER A 57 2.58 -3.90 -2.00
N LEU A 58 2.60 -2.69 -2.58
CA LEU A 58 2.80 -2.49 -4.03
C LEU A 58 4.03 -3.22 -4.58
N ASN A 59 5.17 -3.15 -3.89
CA ASN A 59 6.38 -3.84 -4.32
C ASN A 59 6.17 -5.36 -4.36
N GLN A 60 5.54 -5.92 -3.33
CA GLN A 60 5.21 -7.34 -3.25
C GLN A 60 4.24 -7.74 -4.39
N HIS A 61 3.21 -6.93 -4.64
CA HIS A 61 2.29 -7.12 -5.75
C HIS A 61 3.01 -7.13 -7.10
N LEU A 62 3.88 -6.15 -7.39
CA LEU A 62 4.63 -6.07 -8.64
C LEU A 62 5.56 -7.28 -8.85
N ALA A 63 6.11 -7.85 -7.78
CA ALA A 63 7.03 -8.98 -7.87
C ALA A 63 6.32 -10.33 -8.05
N ASP A 64 5.17 -10.53 -7.40
CA ASP A 64 4.61 -11.87 -7.22
C ASP A 64 3.20 -12.06 -7.80
N GLU A 65 2.39 -11.00 -7.84
CA GLU A 65 0.96 -11.09 -8.16
C GLU A 65 0.61 -10.47 -9.51
N CYS A 66 1.24 -9.34 -9.86
CA CYS A 66 0.88 -8.53 -11.01
C CYS A 66 0.96 -9.29 -12.35
N ASP A 67 0.12 -8.91 -13.31
CA ASP A 67 0.15 -9.41 -14.69
C ASP A 67 1.54 -9.21 -15.34
N LEU A 68 2.19 -8.09 -15.02
CA LEU A 68 3.51 -7.74 -15.55
C LEU A 68 4.67 -8.17 -14.65
N ARG A 69 4.44 -9.02 -13.65
CA ARG A 69 5.48 -9.42 -12.67
C ARG A 69 6.78 -9.92 -13.28
N LYS A 70 6.73 -10.53 -14.46
CA LYS A 70 7.92 -11.01 -15.20
C LYS A 70 8.88 -9.88 -15.62
N LEU A 71 8.39 -8.65 -15.66
CA LEU A 71 9.17 -7.45 -15.97
C LEU A 71 9.76 -6.80 -14.73
N TYR A 72 9.49 -7.33 -13.54
CA TYR A 72 9.96 -6.81 -12.27
C TYR A 72 10.87 -7.81 -11.57
N LYS A 73 11.83 -7.27 -10.84
CA LYS A 73 12.77 -8.04 -10.04
C LYS A 73 12.96 -7.38 -8.69
N LYS A 74 12.88 -8.18 -7.63
CA LYS A 74 13.23 -7.76 -6.27
C LYS A 74 14.73 -7.65 -6.12
N CYS A 75 15.20 -6.55 -5.56
CA CYS A 75 16.61 -6.30 -5.27
C CYS A 75 16.99 -6.96 -3.94
N ASP A 76 17.99 -7.84 -3.94
CA ASP A 76 18.41 -8.55 -2.72
C ASP A 76 19.11 -7.65 -1.69
N LEU A 77 19.58 -6.46 -2.12
CA LEU A 77 20.29 -5.51 -1.25
C LEU A 77 19.34 -4.62 -0.45
N CYS A 78 18.42 -3.94 -1.15
CA CYS A 78 17.52 -2.96 -0.54
C CYS A 78 16.07 -3.47 -0.41
N SER A 79 15.75 -4.66 -0.94
CA SER A 79 14.40 -5.25 -0.98
C SER A 79 13.36 -4.48 -1.83
N ASP A 80 13.79 -3.45 -2.56
CA ASP A 80 12.94 -2.71 -3.49
C ASP A 80 12.66 -3.52 -4.77
N VAL A 81 11.60 -3.18 -5.50
CA VAL A 81 11.21 -3.88 -6.73
C VAL A 81 11.40 -2.96 -7.93
N GLN A 82 12.16 -3.44 -8.90
CA GLN A 82 12.66 -2.63 -10.02
C GLN A 82 12.33 -3.31 -11.35
N HIS A 83 12.14 -2.50 -12.39
CA HIS A 83 11.97 -3.03 -13.74
C HIS A 83 13.28 -3.71 -14.19
N VAL A 84 13.17 -4.82 -14.93
CA VAL A 84 14.33 -5.61 -15.39
C VAL A 84 15.33 -4.77 -16.17
N ASP A 85 14.86 -3.85 -17.01
CA ASP A 85 15.70 -2.99 -17.84
C ASP A 85 16.49 -1.95 -17.04
N SER A 86 15.99 -1.52 -15.88
CA SER A 86 16.66 -0.53 -15.02
C SER A 86 17.36 -1.15 -13.81
N PHE A 87 17.38 -2.48 -13.70
CA PHE A 87 17.84 -3.19 -12.51
C PHE A 87 19.34 -2.98 -12.23
N GLU A 88 20.17 -3.05 -13.26
CA GLU A 88 21.62 -2.86 -13.11
C GLU A 88 21.97 -1.42 -12.77
N GLU A 89 21.26 -0.44 -13.35
CA GLU A 89 21.41 0.97 -12.97
C GLU A 89 21.01 1.20 -11.51
N HIS A 90 19.88 0.64 -11.09
CA HIS A 90 19.45 0.68 -9.69
C HIS A 90 20.49 0.09 -8.76
N ARG A 91 21.04 -1.09 -9.07
CA ARG A 91 21.98 -1.82 -8.21
C ARG A 91 23.24 -1.00 -7.90
N ASN A 92 23.68 -0.20 -8.87
CA ASN A 92 24.84 0.68 -8.74
C ASN A 92 24.50 2.07 -8.16
N SER A 93 23.23 2.36 -7.91
CA SER A 93 22.79 3.66 -7.42
C SER A 93 23.03 3.81 -5.91
N PRO A 94 23.35 5.03 -5.42
CA PRO A 94 23.54 5.28 -4.00
C PRO A 94 22.31 4.91 -3.15
N SER A 95 21.10 5.01 -3.71
CA SER A 95 19.86 4.71 -2.99
C SER A 95 19.68 3.21 -2.71
N CYS A 96 20.19 2.35 -3.60
CA CYS A 96 20.26 0.90 -3.40
C CYS A 96 21.38 0.54 -2.41
N LEU A 97 22.57 1.14 -2.58
CA LEU A 97 23.76 0.83 -1.77
C LEU A 97 23.62 1.22 -0.29
N GLN A 98 22.69 2.12 0.04
CA GLN A 98 22.30 2.43 1.42
C GLN A 98 21.57 1.26 2.12
N GLY A 99 21.26 0.17 1.41
CA GLY A 99 20.70 -1.05 1.97
C GLY A 99 19.21 -0.97 2.25
N ARG A 100 18.73 -1.75 3.23
CA ARG A 100 17.31 -1.83 3.61
C ARG A 100 16.89 -0.60 4.40
N VAL A 101 16.58 0.45 3.65
CA VAL A 101 15.91 1.65 4.15
C VAL A 101 14.45 1.56 3.73
N LEU A 102 13.53 1.82 4.67
CA LEU A 102 12.12 1.90 4.33
C LEU A 102 11.89 3.09 3.41
N ARG A 103 11.25 2.83 2.27
CA ARG A 103 10.92 3.85 1.26
C ARG A 103 9.45 3.72 0.91
N CYS A 104 8.80 4.85 0.71
CA CYS A 104 7.44 4.87 0.19
C CYS A 104 7.43 4.30 -1.24
N SER A 105 6.63 3.26 -1.50
CA SER A 105 6.51 2.62 -2.81
C SER A 105 6.03 3.55 -3.94
N LEU A 106 5.39 4.69 -3.57
CA LEU A 106 4.89 5.68 -4.52
C LEU A 106 5.92 6.73 -4.91
N CYS A 107 6.54 7.40 -3.92
CA CYS A 107 7.41 8.56 -4.15
C CYS A 107 8.90 8.27 -3.88
N ARG A 108 9.24 7.08 -3.38
CA ARG A 108 10.61 6.61 -3.04
C ARG A 108 11.36 7.43 -1.98
N THR A 109 10.68 8.37 -1.32
CA THR A 109 11.19 9.07 -0.14
C THR A 109 11.41 8.09 1.01
N VAL A 110 12.50 8.28 1.76
CA VAL A 110 12.77 7.54 2.99
C VAL A 110 11.69 7.86 4.03
N VAL A 111 11.16 6.83 4.68
CA VAL A 111 10.19 6.93 5.79
C VAL A 111 10.82 6.53 7.11
#